data_AF-A0A6J1P6G4-F1
#
_entry.id   AF-A0A6J1P6G4-F1
#
_cell.length_a   1.000
_cell.length_b   1.000
_cell.length_c   1.000
_cell.angle_alpha   90.00
_cell.angle_beta   90.00
_cell.angle_gamma   90.00
#
_symmetry.space_group_name_H-M   'P 1'
#
loop_
_entity.id
_entity.type
_entity.pdbx_description
1 polymer ?
#
loop_
_entity_poly.entity_id
_entity_poly.type
_entity_poly.pdbx_seq_one_letter_code
_entity_poly.pdbx_strand_id
1 'polypeptide(L)'
;MDLLKRKYELQKIKPKTRSMKNELSALYKLTSKYLKADYEEHRKNIIKKHLTSNSSMKKAYKELRTHKSWITSLHDSTNMVHNRRDILKIATAFYKKLYSESRIENVTHMNDIAYNEEPSHTEYIPFDITEVLSEIKKLKNDKSPGSDKVVPRLLGSLVGGSMSPTQHLEQQQALVKQFAEILEFVLKFDEHK
;
A
#
# COMPACT_ATOMS: atom_id res chain seq x y z
N MET A 1 -9.50 9.14 38.00
CA MET A 1 -10.47 10.09 37.40
C MET A 1 -10.20 10.17 35.91
N ASP A 2 -11.15 9.75 35.08
CA ASP A 2 -11.02 9.86 33.62
C ASP A 2 -11.24 11.33 33.19
N LEU A 3 -10.13 12.00 32.87
CA LEU A 3 -10.10 13.42 32.48
C LEU A 3 -10.91 13.69 31.21
N LEU A 4 -10.97 12.74 30.28
CA LEU A 4 -11.77 12.89 29.07
C LEU A 4 -13.26 12.79 29.37
N LYS A 5 -13.66 11.82 30.20
CA LYS A 5 -15.04 11.66 30.64
C LYS A 5 -15.56 12.92 31.34
N ARG A 6 -14.79 13.45 32.29
CA ARG A 6 -15.18 14.69 33.00
C ARG A 6 -15.24 15.90 32.07
N LYS A 7 -14.30 16.04 31.14
CA LYS A 7 -14.31 17.10 30.11
C LYS A 7 -15.59 17.03 29.27
N TYR A 8 -16.00 15.82 28.87
CA TYR A 8 -17.20 15.57 28.07
C TYR A 8 -18.50 15.88 28.85
N GLU A 9 -18.58 15.48 30.12
CA GLU A 9 -19.70 15.83 31.01
C GLU A 9 -19.88 17.35 31.12
N LEU A 10 -18.80 18.09 31.38
CA LEU A 10 -18.85 19.55 31.46
C LEU A 10 -19.25 20.18 30.13
N GLN A 11 -18.78 19.66 28.99
CA GLN A 11 -19.16 20.17 27.67
C GLN A 11 -20.69 20.12 27.46
N LYS A 12 -21.36 19.05 27.91
CA LYS A 12 -22.81 18.86 27.76
C LYS A 12 -23.66 19.84 28.56
N ILE A 13 -23.22 20.23 29.76
CA ILE A 13 -24.05 21.05 30.65
C ILE A 13 -24.16 22.49 30.10
N LYS A 14 -25.38 23.01 30.00
CA LYS A 14 -25.68 24.40 29.63
C LYS A 14 -26.88 24.92 30.46
N PRO A 15 -26.83 26.16 30.99
CA PRO A 15 -25.70 27.10 31.01
C PRO A 15 -24.59 26.67 32.00
N LYS A 16 -23.33 27.02 31.73
CA LYS A 16 -22.19 26.68 32.61
C LYS A 16 -21.94 27.78 33.63
N THR A 17 -21.75 27.40 34.90
CA THR A 17 -21.26 28.31 35.95
C THR A 17 -19.80 28.72 35.70
N ARG A 18 -19.35 29.82 36.33
CA ARG A 18 -17.95 30.28 36.21
C ARG A 18 -16.95 29.22 36.68
N SER A 19 -17.27 28.50 37.76
CA SER A 19 -16.45 27.39 38.26
C SER A 19 -16.30 26.29 37.22
N MET A 20 -17.40 25.87 36.58
CA MET A 20 -17.38 24.85 35.54
C MET A 20 -16.59 25.27 34.29
N LYS A 21 -16.63 26.56 33.92
CA LYS A 21 -15.80 27.11 32.83
C LYS A 21 -14.31 27.04 33.17
N ASN A 22 -13.94 27.38 34.41
CA ASN A 22 -12.56 27.29 34.88
C ASN A 22 -12.08 25.83 34.91
N GLU A 23 -12.90 24.92 35.43
CA GLU A 23 -12.62 23.48 35.46
C GLU A 23 -12.41 22.95 34.03
N LEU A 24 -13.31 23.29 33.09
CA LEU A 24 -13.19 22.88 31.71
C LEU A 24 -11.90 23.40 31.04
N SER A 25 -11.52 24.65 31.32
CA SER A 25 -10.26 25.23 30.85
C SER A 25 -9.03 24.49 31.41
N ALA A 26 -9.05 24.17 32.71
CA ALA A 26 -7.99 23.38 33.35
C ALA A 26 -7.88 21.97 32.74
N LEU A 27 -9.02 21.32 32.47
CA LEU A 27 -9.07 20.00 31.83
C LEU A 27 -8.53 20.02 30.40
N TYR A 28 -8.79 21.07 29.60
CA TYR A 28 -8.18 21.20 28.28
C TYR A 28 -6.65 21.30 28.36
N LYS A 29 -6.13 22.13 29.26
CA LYS A 29 -4.68 22.28 29.46
C LYS A 29 -4.04 20.96 29.91
N LEU A 30 -4.67 20.29 30.87
CA LEU A 30 -4.17 19.04 31.43
C LEU A 30 -4.20 17.90 30.41
N THR A 31 -5.30 17.72 29.70
CA THR A 31 -5.41 16.69 28.65
C THR A 31 -4.43 16.94 27.50
N SER A 32 -4.25 18.20 27.08
CA SER A 32 -3.24 18.55 26.08
C SER A 32 -1.81 18.24 26.57
N LYS A 33 -1.50 18.52 27.84
CA LYS A 33 -0.19 18.21 28.44
C LYS A 33 0.09 16.71 28.41
N TYR A 34 -0.86 15.88 28.84
CA TYR A 34 -0.69 14.43 28.83
C TYR A 34 -0.60 13.86 27.41
N LEU A 35 -1.42 14.36 26.47
CA LEU A 35 -1.35 13.92 25.07
C LEU A 35 0.02 14.21 24.43
N LYS A 36 0.61 15.38 24.74
CA LYS A 36 1.97 15.71 24.28
C LYS A 36 3.02 14.77 24.87
N ALA A 37 2.95 14.52 26.17
CA ALA A 37 3.89 13.63 26.85
C ALA A 37 3.82 12.19 26.28
N ASP A 38 2.60 11.67 26.11
CA ASP A 38 2.36 10.35 25.52
C ASP A 38 2.87 10.26 24.07
N TYR A 39 2.60 11.27 23.25
CA TYR A 39 3.12 11.33 21.88
C TYR A 39 4.65 11.41 21.83
N GLU A 40 5.27 12.17 22.73
CA GLU A 40 6.73 12.24 22.85
C GLU A 40 7.35 10.90 23.26
N GLU A 41 6.72 10.20 24.20
CA GLU A 41 7.13 8.86 24.62
C GLU A 41 7.00 7.84 23.48
N HIS A 42 5.85 7.81 22.82
CA HIS A 42 5.64 7.00 21.62
C HIS A 42 6.71 7.29 20.56
N ARG A 43 6.98 8.56 20.27
CA ARG A 43 8.02 8.96 19.30
C ARG A 43 9.40 8.44 19.69
N LYS A 44 9.79 8.57 20.97
CA LYS A 44 11.07 8.05 21.49
C LYS A 44 11.15 6.53 21.34
N ASN A 45 10.07 5.81 21.64
CA ASN A 45 10.02 4.35 21.55
C ASN A 45 10.19 3.86 20.10
N ILE A 46 9.53 4.50 19.13
CA ILE A 46 9.71 4.17 17.70
C ILE A 46 11.14 4.43 17.23
N ILE A 47 11.73 5.57 17.62
CA ILE A 47 13.13 5.87 17.26
C ILE A 47 14.07 4.85 17.88
N LYS A 48 13.91 4.53 19.17
CA LYS A 48 14.73 3.54 19.88
C LYS A 48 14.64 2.17 19.21
N LYS A 49 13.44 1.69 18.88
CA LYS A 49 13.19 0.42 18.17
C LYS A 49 13.98 0.32 16.86
N HIS A 50 13.93 1.35 16.03
CA HIS A 50 14.63 1.34 14.72
C HIS A 50 16.13 1.57 14.84
N LEU A 51 16.58 2.27 15.89
CA LEU A 51 18.00 2.43 16.19
C LEU A 51 18.62 1.09 16.63
N THR A 52 17.96 0.35 17.54
CA THR A 52 18.46 -0.94 18.02
C THR A 52 18.34 -2.06 17.01
N SER A 53 17.26 -2.12 16.23
CA SER A 53 17.04 -3.21 15.27
C SER A 53 17.91 -3.10 14.01
N ASN A 54 17.93 -1.93 13.37
CA ASN A 54 18.47 -1.77 12.02
C ASN A 54 19.32 -0.50 11.86
N SER A 55 19.56 0.26 12.93
CA SER A 55 20.20 1.59 12.92
C SER A 55 19.61 2.57 11.87
N SER A 56 18.32 2.42 11.53
CA SER A 56 17.74 3.10 10.38
C SER A 56 16.78 4.22 10.78
N MET A 57 17.30 5.45 10.84
CA MET A 57 16.49 6.62 11.17
C MET A 57 15.40 6.91 10.13
N LYS A 58 15.66 6.61 8.86
CA LYS A 58 14.68 6.76 7.76
C LYS A 58 13.46 5.85 7.95
N LYS A 59 13.65 4.63 8.48
CA LYS A 59 12.55 3.72 8.80
C LYS A 59 11.73 4.23 9.98
N ALA A 60 12.39 4.77 11.02
CA ALA A 60 11.71 5.40 12.16
C ALA A 60 10.80 6.56 11.72
N TYR A 61 11.33 7.49 10.91
CA TYR A 61 10.54 8.61 10.42
C TYR A 61 9.43 8.20 9.46
N LYS A 62 9.60 7.10 8.73
CA LYS A 62 8.54 6.55 7.87
C LYS A 62 7.37 5.99 8.69
N GLU A 63 7.65 5.34 9.82
CA GLU A 63 6.62 4.82 10.75
C GLU A 63 5.93 5.96 11.52
N LEU A 64 6.67 6.97 11.94
CA LEU A 64 6.13 8.16 12.61
C LEU A 64 5.32 9.09 11.70
N ARG A 65 5.29 8.84 10.39
CA ARG A 65 4.63 9.71 9.44
C ARG A 65 3.12 9.48 9.47
N THR A 66 2.36 10.50 9.87
CA THR A 66 0.90 10.45 9.96
C THR A 66 0.19 10.51 8.61
N HIS A 67 0.83 11.09 7.60
CA HIS A 67 0.25 11.23 6.25
C HIS A 67 1.34 11.13 5.18
N LYS A 68 1.02 10.48 4.06
CA LYS A 68 1.89 10.42 2.88
C LYS A 68 1.24 11.24 1.78
N SER A 69 1.92 12.30 1.33
CA SER A 69 1.51 13.00 0.11
C SER A 69 1.60 12.03 -1.07
N TRP A 70 0.46 11.77 -1.73
CA TRP A 70 0.38 10.85 -2.88
C TRP A 70 1.27 11.31 -4.04
N ILE A 71 1.34 12.62 -4.27
CA ILE A 71 2.18 13.24 -5.30
C ILE A 71 2.96 14.37 -4.64
N THR A 72 4.27 14.19 -4.47
CA THR A 72 5.16 15.19 -3.86
C THR A 72 5.71 16.18 -4.89
N SER A 73 5.77 15.76 -6.15
CA SER A 73 6.24 16.58 -7.26
C SER A 73 5.79 15.99 -8.60
N LEU A 74 5.65 16.86 -9.60
CA LEU A 74 5.42 16.49 -10.99
C LEU A 74 6.43 17.26 -11.86
N HIS A 75 7.04 16.58 -12.83
CA HIS A 75 7.96 17.22 -13.77
C HIS A 75 7.14 17.82 -14.92
N ASP A 76 7.24 19.13 -15.12
CA ASP A 76 6.87 19.79 -16.36
C ASP A 76 8.09 19.78 -17.29
N SER A 77 7.89 19.94 -18.60
CA SER A 77 8.93 19.93 -19.65
C SER A 77 10.24 20.66 -19.29
N THR A 78 10.20 21.68 -18.44
CA THR A 78 11.35 22.48 -18.01
C THR A 78 11.59 22.54 -16.49
N ASN A 79 10.60 22.23 -15.64
CA ASN A 79 10.70 22.49 -14.20
C ASN A 79 9.96 21.45 -13.35
N MET A 80 10.45 21.21 -12.13
CA MET A 80 9.78 20.34 -11.15
C MET A 80 8.82 21.14 -10.27
N VAL A 81 7.56 20.70 -10.23
CA VAL A 81 6.46 21.38 -9.55
C VAL A 81 6.04 20.61 -8.31
N HIS A 82 5.99 21.27 -7.15
CA HIS A 82 5.63 20.66 -5.86
C HIS A 82 4.23 21.02 -5.36
N ASN A 83 3.64 22.09 -5.91
CA ASN A 83 2.34 22.60 -5.48
C ASN A 83 1.20 21.78 -6.09
N ARG A 84 0.24 21.35 -5.25
CA ARG A 84 -0.93 20.57 -5.67
C ARG A 84 -1.74 21.24 -6.79
N ARG A 85 -1.92 22.57 -6.75
CA ARG A 85 -2.70 23.28 -7.78
C ARG A 85 -2.04 23.18 -9.15
N ASP A 86 -0.72 23.37 -9.17
CA ASP A 86 0.06 23.36 -10.40
C ASP A 86 0.21 21.92 -10.95
N ILE A 87 0.38 20.93 -10.06
CA ILE A 87 0.32 19.51 -10.41
C ILE A 87 -1.02 19.16 -11.09
N LEU A 88 -2.14 19.60 -10.51
CA LEU A 88 -3.47 19.38 -11.09
C LEU A 88 -3.61 20.07 -12.44
N LYS A 89 -3.10 21.30 -12.59
CA LYS A 89 -3.14 22.05 -13.85
C LYS A 89 -2.39 21.31 -14.96
N ILE A 90 -1.18 20.84 -14.69
CA ILE A 90 -0.36 20.09 -15.65
C ILE A 90 -1.04 18.77 -16.02
N ALA A 91 -1.48 18.00 -15.02
CA ALA A 91 -2.20 16.74 -15.27
C ALA A 91 -3.47 16.96 -16.11
N THR A 92 -4.24 18.01 -15.81
CA THR A 92 -5.46 18.35 -16.57
C THR A 92 -5.13 18.70 -18.01
N ALA A 93 -4.08 19.50 -18.25
CA ALA A 93 -3.65 19.85 -19.60
C ALA A 93 -3.19 18.63 -20.40
N PHE A 94 -2.41 17.75 -19.77
CA PHE A 94 -1.97 16.48 -20.37
C PHE A 94 -3.15 15.60 -20.80
N TYR A 95 -4.08 15.32 -19.90
CA TYR A 95 -5.23 14.46 -20.23
C TYR A 95 -6.17 15.12 -21.23
N LYS A 96 -6.37 16.44 -21.17
CA LYS A 96 -7.11 17.15 -22.20
C LYS A 96 -6.47 16.95 -23.57
N LYS A 97 -5.15 17.05 -23.69
CA LYS A 97 -4.42 16.79 -24.94
C LYS A 97 -4.63 15.34 -25.40
N LEU A 98 -4.35 14.37 -24.53
CA LEU A 98 -4.44 12.93 -24.80
C LEU A 98 -5.83 12.53 -25.35
N TYR A 99 -6.90 13.02 -24.72
CA TYR A 99 -8.27 12.71 -25.13
C TYR A 99 -8.84 13.64 -26.22
N SER A 100 -8.16 14.74 -26.52
CA SER A 100 -8.51 15.56 -27.70
C SER A 100 -8.00 14.90 -28.98
N GLU A 101 -6.85 14.23 -28.92
CA GLU A 101 -6.22 13.53 -30.06
C GLU A 101 -6.91 12.19 -30.37
N SER A 102 -7.41 11.46 -29.36
CA SER A 102 -8.07 10.15 -29.54
C SER A 102 -9.45 10.19 -30.19
N ARG A 103 -10.03 11.37 -30.42
CA ARG A 103 -11.35 11.51 -31.06
C ARG A 103 -11.29 11.41 -32.59
N ILE A 104 -10.10 11.47 -33.19
CA ILE A 104 -9.90 11.49 -34.64
C ILE A 104 -9.66 10.08 -35.23
N GLU A 105 -9.09 9.15 -34.47
CA GLU A 105 -8.69 7.82 -34.99
C GLU A 105 -9.78 6.73 -34.84
N ASN A 106 -10.74 6.90 -33.91
CA ASN A 106 -11.71 5.86 -33.56
C ASN A 106 -12.93 5.76 -34.49
N VAL A 107 -13.09 6.63 -35.49
CA VAL A 107 -14.16 6.50 -36.50
C VAL A 107 -13.72 5.64 -37.69
N THR A 108 -12.41 5.44 -37.88
CA THR A 108 -11.87 4.85 -39.12
C THR A 108 -11.42 3.39 -38.98
N HIS A 109 -11.21 2.88 -37.76
CA HIS A 109 -10.68 1.52 -37.51
C HIS A 109 -11.66 0.60 -36.75
N MET A 110 -12.94 0.59 -37.14
CA MET A 110 -13.95 -0.36 -36.63
C MET A 110 -14.54 -1.23 -37.74
N ASN A 111 -13.82 -1.46 -38.86
CA ASN A 111 -14.34 -2.29 -39.95
C ASN A 111 -13.43 -3.39 -40.51
N ASP A 112 -12.18 -3.55 -40.07
CA ASP A 112 -11.31 -4.58 -40.63
C ASP A 112 -10.44 -5.25 -39.55
N ILE A 113 -11.00 -6.20 -38.81
CA ILE A 113 -10.21 -7.30 -38.23
C ILE A 113 -11.00 -8.59 -38.47
N ALA A 114 -10.74 -9.20 -39.63
CA ALA A 114 -11.06 -10.59 -39.87
C ALA A 114 -10.19 -11.45 -38.93
N TYR A 115 -10.85 -12.18 -38.02
CA TYR A 115 -10.20 -13.21 -37.20
C TYR A 115 -9.70 -14.33 -38.10
N ASN A 116 -8.40 -14.38 -38.37
CA ASN A 116 -7.69 -15.59 -38.77
C ASN A 116 -6.18 -15.37 -38.51
N GLU A 117 -5.70 -15.68 -37.32
CA GLU A 117 -4.30 -16.04 -37.10
C GLU A 117 -4.17 -16.92 -35.85
N GLU A 118 -3.70 -18.15 -36.08
CA GLU A 118 -3.38 -19.17 -35.08
C GLU A 118 -2.33 -18.66 -34.07
N PRO A 119 -2.47 -18.93 -32.76
CA PRO A 119 -1.48 -18.51 -31.78
C PRO A 119 -0.16 -19.28 -31.98
N SER A 120 0.91 -18.55 -32.36
CA SER A 120 2.25 -19.10 -32.50
C SER A 120 2.67 -19.81 -31.20
N HIS A 121 3.01 -21.09 -31.31
CA HIS A 121 3.54 -21.90 -30.23
C HIS A 121 4.90 -21.35 -29.79
N THR A 122 4.94 -20.49 -28.77
CA THR A 122 6.20 -20.12 -28.11
C THR A 122 6.70 -21.32 -27.32
N GLU A 123 7.83 -21.89 -27.75
CA GLU A 123 8.52 -22.97 -27.05
C GLU A 123 8.70 -22.64 -25.56
N TYR A 124 8.11 -23.47 -24.70
CA TYR A 124 8.16 -23.30 -23.26
C TYR A 124 9.51 -23.79 -22.73
N ILE A 125 10.35 -22.87 -22.24
CA ILE A 125 11.61 -23.21 -21.57
C ILE A 125 11.28 -23.71 -20.16
N PRO A 126 11.64 -24.96 -19.78
CA PRO A 126 11.47 -25.46 -18.44
C PRO A 126 12.34 -24.65 -17.46
N PHE A 127 11.74 -24.11 -16.41
CA PHE A 127 12.47 -23.38 -15.36
C PHE A 127 13.30 -24.35 -14.51
N ASP A 128 14.56 -23.99 -14.24
CA ASP A 128 15.38 -24.73 -13.30
C ASP A 128 15.03 -24.31 -11.86
N ILE A 129 14.84 -25.28 -10.97
CA ILE A 129 14.50 -25.07 -9.57
C ILE A 129 15.56 -24.18 -8.89
N THR A 130 16.81 -24.28 -9.31
CA THR A 130 17.89 -23.46 -8.76
C THR A 130 17.73 -21.97 -9.09
N GLU A 131 17.25 -21.64 -10.29
CA GLU A 131 16.98 -20.29 -10.74
C GLU A 131 15.84 -19.67 -9.91
N VAL A 132 14.75 -20.42 -9.73
CA VAL A 132 13.61 -20.02 -8.90
C VAL A 132 14.03 -19.75 -7.45
N LEU A 133 14.83 -20.64 -6.86
CA LEU A 133 15.33 -20.47 -5.49
C LEU A 133 16.27 -19.26 -5.36
N SER A 134 17.07 -19.00 -6.40
CA SER A 134 17.95 -17.83 -6.42
C SER A 134 17.17 -16.52 -6.46
N GLU A 135 16.06 -16.47 -7.21
CA GLU A 135 15.24 -15.26 -7.28
C GLU A 135 14.40 -15.06 -6.04
N ILE A 136 13.88 -16.13 -5.45
CA ILE A 136 13.19 -16.08 -4.15
C ILE A 136 14.11 -15.48 -3.08
N LYS A 137 15.40 -15.80 -3.09
CA LYS A 137 16.38 -15.25 -2.14
C LYS A 137 16.67 -13.76 -2.37
N LYS A 138 16.52 -13.26 -3.61
CA LYS A 138 16.68 -11.83 -3.94
C LYS A 138 15.47 -10.98 -3.56
N LEU A 139 14.31 -11.59 -3.32
CA LEU A 139 13.11 -10.88 -2.90
C LEU A 139 13.29 -10.24 -1.52
N LYS A 140 12.81 -9.00 -1.38
CA LYS A 140 12.89 -8.26 -0.12
C LYS A 140 11.94 -8.87 0.91
N ASN A 141 12.46 -9.23 2.07
CA ASN A 141 11.63 -9.56 3.24
C ASN A 141 10.68 -8.39 3.56
N ASP A 142 9.47 -8.71 4.05
CA ASP A 142 8.40 -7.76 4.41
C ASP A 142 7.70 -7.02 3.25
N LYS A 143 7.78 -7.54 2.01
CA LYS A 143 7.03 -7.03 0.84
C LYS A 143 5.88 -7.92 0.37
N SER A 144 5.90 -9.20 0.75
CA SER A 144 4.81 -10.16 0.53
C SER A 144 3.75 -9.98 1.62
N PRO A 145 2.46 -10.21 1.35
CA PRO A 145 1.43 -10.10 2.37
C PRO A 145 1.67 -11.18 3.43
N GLY A 146 2.06 -10.76 4.64
CA GLY A 146 2.17 -11.63 5.82
C GLY A 146 3.60 -12.06 6.19
N SER A 147 3.92 -11.93 7.49
CA SER A 147 5.07 -12.60 8.14
C SER A 147 4.87 -14.12 8.29
N ASP A 148 3.71 -14.62 7.85
CA ASP A 148 3.23 -15.99 7.98
C ASP A 148 3.90 -16.97 7.00
N LYS A 149 4.66 -16.45 6.02
CA LYS A 149 5.38 -17.23 5.00
C LYS A 149 4.46 -18.18 4.22
N VAL A 150 3.17 -17.85 4.09
CA VAL A 150 2.17 -18.71 3.45
C VAL A 150 2.48 -18.94 1.97
N VAL A 151 2.75 -17.86 1.21
CA VAL A 151 3.07 -17.94 -0.22
C VAL A 151 4.39 -18.70 -0.49
N PRO A 152 5.52 -18.41 0.19
CA PRO A 152 6.74 -19.20 0.01
C PRO A 152 6.59 -20.69 0.36
N ARG A 153 5.77 -21.04 1.37
CA ARG A 153 5.49 -22.45 1.71
C ARG A 153 4.66 -23.14 0.63
N LEU A 154 3.60 -22.50 0.15
CA LEU A 154 2.75 -23.01 -0.93
C LEU A 154 3.57 -23.24 -2.21
N LEU A 155 4.39 -22.26 -2.60
CA LEU A 155 5.29 -22.40 -3.75
C LEU A 155 6.29 -23.55 -3.53
N GLY A 156 6.95 -23.62 -2.38
CA GLY A 156 7.89 -24.72 -2.10
C GLY A 156 7.26 -26.11 -2.23
N SER A 157 5.98 -26.26 -1.90
CA SER A 157 5.23 -27.52 -2.06
C SER A 157 4.73 -27.78 -3.48
N LEU A 158 4.38 -26.72 -4.24
CA LEU A 158 3.83 -26.80 -5.60
C LEU A 158 4.91 -26.85 -6.69
N VAL A 159 6.14 -26.44 -6.38
CA VAL A 159 7.27 -26.42 -7.33
C VAL A 159 8.48 -27.23 -6.86
N GLY A 160 8.36 -27.95 -5.74
CA GLY A 160 9.46 -28.75 -5.16
C GLY A 160 9.29 -30.25 -5.35
N GLY A 161 10.40 -31.00 -5.37
CA GLY A 161 10.41 -32.46 -5.49
C GLY A 161 10.65 -32.98 -6.92
N SER A 162 10.33 -34.26 -7.17
CA SER A 162 10.55 -34.92 -8.47
C SER A 162 9.31 -34.92 -9.38
N MET A 163 8.23 -34.24 -8.98
CA MET A 163 6.98 -34.19 -9.73
C MET A 163 7.01 -33.07 -10.77
N SER A 164 6.40 -33.30 -11.92
CA SER A 164 6.24 -32.26 -12.95
C SER A 164 5.19 -31.21 -12.54
N PRO A 165 5.19 -30.00 -13.13
CA PRO A 165 4.17 -28.99 -12.83
C PRO A 165 2.74 -29.50 -13.05
N THR A 166 2.50 -30.29 -14.10
CA THR A 166 1.20 -30.91 -14.37
C THR A 166 0.79 -31.89 -13.27
N GLN A 167 1.74 -32.69 -12.76
CA GLN A 167 1.48 -33.61 -11.66
C GLN A 167 1.17 -32.87 -10.35
N HIS A 168 1.83 -31.76 -10.08
CA HIS A 168 1.48 -30.91 -8.93
C HIS A 168 0.06 -30.35 -9.06
N LEU A 169 -0.32 -29.89 -10.26
CA LEU A 169 -1.67 -29.41 -10.53
C LEU A 169 -2.71 -30.51 -10.28
N GLU A 170 -2.47 -31.72 -10.79
CA GLU A 170 -3.40 -32.85 -10.68
C GLU A 170 -3.48 -33.41 -9.25
N GLN A 171 -2.35 -33.57 -8.56
CA GLN A 171 -2.26 -34.30 -7.29
C GLN A 171 -2.45 -33.38 -6.07
N GLN A 172 -2.18 -32.08 -6.19
CA GLN A 172 -2.22 -31.13 -5.07
C GLN A 172 -3.31 -30.07 -5.24
N GLN A 173 -4.48 -30.45 -5.74
CA GLN A 173 -5.62 -29.56 -6.04
C GLN A 173 -5.96 -28.57 -4.92
N ALA A 174 -5.89 -28.99 -3.66
CA ALA A 174 -6.17 -28.11 -2.51
C ALA A 174 -5.15 -26.97 -2.38
N LEU A 175 -3.86 -27.25 -2.60
CA LEU A 175 -2.78 -26.26 -2.55
C LEU A 175 -2.85 -25.33 -3.76
N VAL A 176 -3.16 -25.88 -4.94
CA VAL A 176 -3.35 -25.11 -6.18
C VAL A 176 -4.50 -24.12 -6.03
N LYS A 177 -5.63 -24.58 -5.48
CA LYS A 177 -6.80 -23.74 -5.21
C LYS A 177 -6.47 -22.60 -4.23
N GLN A 178 -5.78 -22.91 -3.14
CA GLN A 178 -5.33 -21.89 -2.18
C GLN A 178 -4.42 -20.86 -2.82
N PHE A 179 -3.49 -21.28 -3.69
CA PHE A 179 -2.62 -20.37 -4.40
C PHE A 179 -3.39 -19.48 -5.39
N ALA A 180 -4.36 -20.03 -6.11
CA ALA A 180 -5.24 -19.28 -7.02
C ALA A 180 -6.08 -18.23 -6.28
N GLU A 181 -6.67 -18.58 -5.14
CA GLU A 181 -7.45 -17.65 -4.30
C GLU A 181 -6.58 -16.47 -3.80
N ILE A 182 -5.32 -16.73 -3.44
CA ILE A 182 -4.38 -15.67 -3.05
C ILE A 182 -4.08 -14.75 -4.24
N LEU A 183 -3.85 -15.29 -5.44
CA LEU A 183 -3.62 -14.49 -6.64
C LEU A 183 -4.84 -13.63 -7.00
N GLU A 184 -6.04 -14.21 -6.95
CA GLU A 184 -7.29 -13.51 -7.20
C GLU A 184 -7.49 -12.34 -6.21
N PHE A 185 -7.20 -12.57 -4.92
CA PHE A 185 -7.24 -11.54 -3.90
C PHE A 185 -6.24 -10.40 -4.18
N VAL A 186 -5.00 -10.74 -4.54
CA VAL A 186 -3.96 -9.74 -4.84
C VAL A 186 -4.33 -8.89 -6.06
N LEU A 187 -4.84 -9.52 -7.12
CA LEU A 187 -5.29 -8.81 -8.32
C LEU A 187 -6.44 -7.86 -8.01
N LYS A 188 -7.48 -8.32 -7.30
CA LYS A 188 -8.59 -7.46 -6.84
C LYS A 188 -8.11 -6.32 -5.95
N PHE A 189 -7.14 -6.58 -5.08
CA PHE A 189 -6.60 -5.55 -4.20
C PHE A 189 -5.86 -4.45 -4.97
N ASP A 190 -5.07 -4.80 -5.98
CA ASP A 190 -4.34 -3.82 -6.81
C ASP A 190 -5.28 -3.00 -7.71
N GLU A 191 -6.42 -3.55 -8.15
CA GLU A 191 -7.48 -2.77 -8.83
C GLU A 191 -8.09 -1.66 -7.96
N HIS A 192 -8.05 -1.82 -6.64
CA HIS A 192 -8.62 -0.89 -5.66
C HIS A 192 -7.61 0.10 -5.08
N LYS A 193 -6.39 0.16 -5.63
CA LYS A 193 -5.27 0.96 -5.12
C LYS A 193 -4.94 2.16 -6.01
#